data_AF-A0AAW0P7X3-F1
#
_entry.id   AF-A0AAW0P7X3-F1
#
_cell.length_a   1.000
_cell.length_b   1.000
_cell.length_c   1.000
_cell.angle_alpha   90.00
_cell.angle_beta   90.00
_cell.angle_gamma   90.00
#
_symmetry.space_group_name_H-M   'P 1'
#
loop_
_entity.id
_entity.type
_entity.pdbx_description
1 polymer ?
#
loop_
_entity_poly.entity_id
_entity_poly.type
_entity_poly.pdbx_seq_one_letter_code
_entity_poly.pdbx_strand_id
1 'polypeptide(L)'
;MTLCLAVTLVFLVSSLSSAQQSQPCKSPPYLTGQFFVTLNAEHTYWNYEYNTALQRMKMFQTEYLTNRSSTYDYLLHFGEGVMYEIDTLTSSCYKRPLRTHYQPIEIPDDAVFLVNWVFGSLSVPNAGLKTLGWMGYNHRGEEYNRFVTEVGCVPYHTIFQTEDHGEVIMVFMNSTMHTTAPDDLSPPRFCPNKNTSPKGKPVDFISLFSETKARDLRRALEKLKNVYLNNYSFS
;
A
#
# COMPACT_ATOMS: atom_id res chain seq x y z
N MET A 1 18.09 3.97 -58.33
CA MET A 1 17.28 4.92 -57.52
C MET A 1 16.20 4.22 -56.69
N THR A 2 15.50 3.23 -57.26
CA THR A 2 14.50 2.38 -56.58
C THR A 2 15.06 1.51 -55.45
N LEU A 3 16.29 0.99 -55.59
CA LEU A 3 16.91 0.15 -54.56
C LEU A 3 17.30 0.95 -53.29
N CYS A 4 17.75 2.19 -53.43
CA CYS A 4 18.07 3.06 -52.29
C CYS A 4 16.81 3.43 -51.49
N LEU A 5 15.70 3.71 -52.18
CA LEU A 5 14.41 4.02 -51.56
C LEU A 5 13.88 2.84 -50.72
N ALA A 6 14.02 1.61 -51.23
CA ALA A 6 13.62 0.41 -50.51
C ALA A 6 14.45 0.18 -49.23
N VAL A 7 15.77 0.37 -49.31
CA VAL A 7 16.67 0.22 -48.15
C VAL A 7 16.39 1.28 -47.08
N THR A 8 16.16 2.54 -47.46
CA THR A 8 15.79 3.60 -46.50
C THR A 8 14.44 3.34 -45.83
N LEU A 9 13.47 2.77 -46.55
CA LEU A 9 12.15 2.44 -45.99
C LEU A 9 12.26 1.32 -44.94
N VAL A 10 13.09 0.30 -45.19
CA VAL A 10 13.32 -0.80 -44.24
C VAL A 10 13.98 -0.31 -42.96
N PHE A 11 14.98 0.57 -43.05
CA PHE A 11 15.63 1.16 -41.86
C PHE A 11 14.67 2.03 -41.03
N LEU A 12 13.81 2.82 -41.67
CA LEU A 12 12.78 3.61 -40.99
C LEU A 12 11.77 2.73 -40.24
N VAL A 13 11.32 1.62 -40.84
CA VAL A 13 10.37 0.69 -40.21
C VAL A 13 11.00 -0.07 -39.04
N SER A 14 12.30 -0.42 -39.12
CA SER A 14 13.02 -1.04 -38.00
C SER A 14 13.32 -0.07 -36.84
N SER A 15 13.42 1.25 -37.08
CA SER A 15 13.59 2.25 -36.01
C SER A 15 12.30 2.55 -35.24
N LEU A 16 11.12 2.27 -35.82
CA LEU A 16 9.82 2.39 -35.16
C LEU A 16 9.47 1.18 -34.29
N SER A 17 10.28 0.12 -34.37
CA SER A 17 10.08 -1.15 -33.66
C SER A 17 11.04 -1.33 -32.49
N SER A 18 11.59 -0.23 -31.93
CA SER A 18 11.96 -0.24 -30.51
C SER A 18 10.65 -0.37 -29.75
N ALA A 19 10.23 -1.63 -29.55
CA ALA A 19 9.21 -1.99 -28.59
C ALA A 19 9.51 -1.18 -27.34
N GLN A 20 8.63 -0.21 -27.07
CA GLN A 20 8.68 0.60 -25.89
C GLN A 20 8.48 -0.38 -24.75
N GLN A 21 9.58 -0.94 -24.24
CA GLN A 21 9.57 -1.61 -22.95
C GLN A 21 9.02 -0.54 -22.02
N SER A 22 7.77 -0.75 -21.60
CA SER A 22 7.07 0.20 -20.77
C SER A 22 8.02 0.49 -19.64
N GLN A 23 8.37 1.76 -19.47
CA GLN A 23 9.05 2.19 -18.27
C GLN A 23 8.00 2.21 -17.16
N PRO A 24 8.35 1.81 -15.93
CA PRO A 24 7.46 1.96 -14.79
C PRO A 24 6.85 3.37 -14.76
N CYS A 25 5.53 3.44 -14.75
CA CYS A 25 4.86 4.72 -14.56
C CYS A 25 5.04 5.19 -13.11
N LYS A 26 4.94 6.49 -12.87
CA LYS A 26 4.97 7.05 -11.51
C LYS A 26 3.55 7.20 -10.98
N SER A 27 3.34 6.75 -9.74
CA SER A 27 2.07 6.92 -9.05
C SER A 27 1.69 8.40 -8.95
N PRO A 28 0.39 8.73 -8.90
CA PRO A 28 -0.10 10.09 -8.70
C PRO A 28 0.52 10.77 -7.48
N PRO A 29 0.66 12.11 -7.46
CA PRO A 29 1.32 12.82 -6.36
C PRO A 29 0.72 12.52 -5.00
N TYR A 30 -0.62 12.44 -4.95
CA TYR A 30 -1.36 12.12 -3.75
C TYR A 30 -2.54 11.21 -4.06
N LEU A 31 -2.72 10.18 -3.24
CA LEU A 31 -3.79 9.18 -3.36
C LEU A 31 -4.53 9.04 -2.03
N THR A 32 -5.84 8.89 -2.10
CA THR A 32 -6.67 8.51 -0.97
C THR A 32 -7.61 7.39 -1.38
N GLY A 33 -7.95 6.48 -0.48
CA GLY A 33 -8.96 5.47 -0.79
C GLY A 33 -9.04 4.41 0.28
N GLN A 34 -9.41 3.21 -0.15
CA GLN A 34 -9.47 2.03 0.69
C GLN A 34 -8.60 0.92 0.11
N PHE A 35 -8.12 0.03 0.95
CA PHE A 35 -7.57 -1.23 0.51
C PHE A 35 -8.04 -2.34 1.43
N PHE A 36 -8.15 -3.56 0.89
CA PHE A 36 -8.21 -4.75 1.72
C PHE A 36 -6.94 -5.56 1.55
N VAL A 37 -6.58 -6.28 2.60
CA VAL A 37 -5.42 -7.17 2.62
C VAL A 37 -5.88 -8.58 2.92
N THR A 38 -5.45 -9.52 2.09
CA THR A 38 -5.50 -10.95 2.35
C THR A 38 -4.16 -11.40 2.91
N LEU A 39 -4.16 -11.91 4.14
CA LEU A 39 -2.99 -12.42 4.84
C LEU A 39 -3.42 -13.65 5.64
N ASN A 40 -2.77 -14.80 5.42
CA ASN A 40 -3.11 -16.07 6.12
C ASN A 40 -4.60 -16.45 6.04
N ALA A 41 -5.21 -16.32 4.84
CA ALA A 41 -6.64 -16.54 4.58
C ALA A 41 -7.61 -15.59 5.31
N GLU A 42 -7.12 -14.48 5.87
CA GLU A 42 -7.93 -13.47 6.51
C GLU A 42 -7.95 -12.17 5.73
N HIS A 43 -9.08 -11.47 5.78
CA HIS A 43 -9.30 -10.23 5.07
C HIS A 43 -9.50 -9.07 6.05
N THR A 44 -8.68 -8.02 5.91
CA THR A 44 -8.84 -6.79 6.70
C THR A 44 -8.99 -5.58 5.80
N TYR A 45 -9.86 -4.64 6.17
CA TYR A 45 -10.13 -3.42 5.41
C TYR A 45 -9.49 -2.21 6.10
N TRP A 46 -8.93 -1.33 5.29
CA TRP A 46 -8.22 -0.13 5.71
C TRP A 46 -8.55 1.02 4.78
N ASN A 47 -8.57 2.23 5.34
CA ASN A 47 -8.47 3.44 4.54
C ASN A 47 -7.00 3.83 4.44
N TYR A 48 -6.65 4.54 3.38
CA TYR A 48 -5.30 5.04 3.18
C TYR A 48 -5.27 6.45 2.61
N GLU A 49 -4.19 7.13 2.95
CA GLU A 49 -3.71 8.34 2.31
C GLU A 49 -2.23 8.13 1.98
N TYR A 50 -1.81 8.55 0.79
CA TYR A 50 -0.44 8.33 0.32
C TYR A 50 0.09 9.56 -0.39
N ASN A 51 1.25 10.03 0.07
CA ASN A 51 2.01 11.09 -0.57
C ASN A 51 3.24 10.48 -1.25
N THR A 52 3.20 10.42 -2.58
CA THR A 52 4.23 9.77 -3.40
C THR A 52 5.57 10.49 -3.31
N ALA A 53 5.58 11.82 -3.34
CA ALA A 53 6.81 12.61 -3.32
C ALA A 53 7.59 12.46 -2.01
N LEU A 54 6.88 12.28 -0.89
CA LEU A 54 7.48 12.09 0.43
C LEU A 54 7.63 10.61 0.82
N GLN A 55 7.11 9.70 0.00
CA GLN A 55 6.98 8.27 0.33
C GLN A 55 6.37 8.06 1.73
N ARG A 56 5.24 8.72 1.98
CA ARG A 56 4.52 8.65 3.27
C ARG A 56 3.14 8.07 3.07
N MET A 57 2.74 7.19 3.97
CA MET A 57 1.44 6.55 3.97
C MET A 57 0.80 6.66 5.34
N LYS A 58 -0.45 7.11 5.38
CA LYS A 58 -1.31 6.94 6.55
C LYS A 58 -2.29 5.82 6.27
N MET A 59 -2.46 4.89 7.21
CA MET A 59 -3.49 3.87 7.14
C MET A 59 -4.26 3.78 8.45
N PHE A 60 -5.57 3.61 8.35
CA PHE A 60 -6.46 3.62 9.51
C PHE A 60 -7.75 2.84 9.23
N GLN A 61 -8.36 2.31 10.28
CA GLN A 61 -9.65 1.62 10.19
C GLN A 61 -10.79 2.56 10.62
N THR A 62 -11.89 2.52 9.88
CA THR A 62 -13.14 3.19 10.29
C THR A 62 -14.07 2.14 10.87
N GLU A 63 -14.19 2.07 12.20
CA GLU A 63 -15.25 1.27 12.83
C GLU A 63 -16.58 2.02 12.78
N TYR A 64 -17.61 1.42 12.16
CA TYR A 64 -18.94 2.02 12.00
C TYR A 64 -19.89 1.75 13.18
N LEU A 65 -19.47 1.07 14.24
CA LEU A 65 -20.40 0.63 15.28
C LEU A 65 -20.77 1.70 16.31
N THR A 66 -20.06 2.84 16.37
CA THR A 66 -20.35 3.87 17.39
C THR A 66 -19.96 5.30 17.00
N ASN A 67 -20.12 5.78 15.75
CA ASN A 67 -19.79 7.19 15.38
C ASN A 67 -18.42 7.68 15.90
N ARG A 68 -17.48 6.76 16.13
CA ARG A 68 -16.17 6.97 16.74
C ARG A 68 -15.25 5.98 16.06
N SER A 69 -14.30 6.49 15.28
CA SER A 69 -13.23 5.69 14.72
C SER A 69 -12.39 5.14 15.86
N SER A 70 -12.32 3.82 16.00
CA SER A 70 -11.27 3.19 16.79
C SER A 70 -9.93 3.55 16.14
N THR A 71 -9.19 4.42 16.83
CA THR A 71 -8.15 5.26 16.26
C THR A 71 -6.80 4.68 16.57
N TYR A 72 -6.41 3.69 15.77
CA TYR A 72 -5.01 3.34 15.60
C TYR A 72 -4.64 3.67 14.16
N ASP A 73 -4.13 4.87 14.00
CA ASP A 73 -3.60 5.33 12.74
C ASP A 73 -2.13 4.91 12.70
N TYR A 74 -1.73 4.23 11.63
CA TYR A 74 -0.32 4.02 11.34
C TYR A 74 0.11 5.05 10.31
N LEU A 75 1.11 5.84 10.66
CA LEU A 75 1.76 6.76 9.76
C LEU A 75 3.16 6.24 9.44
N LEU A 76 3.36 5.79 8.21
CA LEU A 76 4.59 5.18 7.71
C LEU A 76 5.36 6.20 6.87
N HIS A 77 6.62 6.45 7.23
CA HIS A 77 7.55 7.26 6.45
C HIS A 77 8.60 6.33 5.87
N PHE A 78 8.37 5.84 4.64
CA PHE A 78 9.26 4.86 4.02
C PHE A 78 10.65 5.45 3.78
N GLY A 79 10.75 6.67 3.23
CA GLY A 79 12.04 7.33 3.01
C GLY A 79 12.86 7.62 4.27
N GLU A 80 12.22 7.67 5.45
CA GLU A 80 12.89 7.91 6.73
C GLU A 80 13.09 6.63 7.56
N GLY A 81 12.53 5.49 7.14
CA GLY A 81 12.63 4.23 7.88
C GLY A 81 11.98 4.29 9.27
N VAL A 82 10.90 5.08 9.43
CA VAL A 82 10.16 5.21 10.70
C VAL A 82 8.66 5.06 10.51
N MET A 83 8.00 4.59 11.56
CA MET A 83 6.55 4.59 11.65
C MET A 83 6.09 5.26 12.95
N TYR A 84 4.88 5.80 12.94
CA TYR A 84 4.16 6.30 14.11
C TYR A 84 2.86 5.51 14.29
N GLU A 85 2.66 4.95 15.47
CA GLU A 85 1.41 4.35 15.91
C GLU A 85 0.72 5.42 16.74
N ILE A 86 -0.42 5.90 16.26
CA ILE A 86 -1.08 7.10 16.77
C ILE A 86 -2.45 6.71 17.31
N ASP A 87 -2.69 7.02 18.57
CA ASP A 87 -4.01 7.01 19.18
C ASP A 87 -4.45 8.45 19.43
N THR A 88 -5.37 8.92 18.59
CA THR A 88 -5.86 10.31 18.65
C THR A 88 -6.82 10.54 19.81
N LEU A 89 -7.46 9.50 20.35
CA LEU A 89 -8.35 9.61 21.52
C LEU A 89 -7.55 9.88 22.79
N THR A 90 -6.41 9.19 22.94
CA THR A 90 -5.54 9.33 24.10
C THR A 90 -4.39 10.31 23.90
N SER A 91 -4.25 10.86 22.68
CA SER A 91 -3.09 11.66 22.28
C SER A 91 -1.76 10.95 22.57
N SER A 92 -1.76 9.62 22.44
CA SER A 92 -0.55 8.81 22.62
C SER A 92 0.04 8.44 21.27
N CYS A 93 1.38 8.40 21.21
CA CYS A 93 2.08 8.14 19.96
C CYS A 93 3.41 7.42 20.19
N TYR A 94 3.60 6.34 19.46
CA TYR A 94 4.80 5.52 19.53
C TYR A 94 5.55 5.55 18.20
N LYS A 95 6.83 5.96 18.26
CA LYS A 95 7.73 5.97 17.11
C LYS A 95 8.59 4.71 17.10
N ARG A 96 8.47 3.89 16.05
CA ARG A 96 9.22 2.62 15.89
C ARG A 96 10.04 2.60 14.60
N PRO A 97 11.10 1.77 14.51
CA PRO A 97 11.82 1.60 13.26
C PRO A 97 10.92 0.90 12.24
N LEU A 98 10.94 1.36 10.99
CA LEU A 98 10.21 0.77 9.87
C LEU A 98 11.20 0.14 8.88
N ARG A 99 11.00 -1.13 8.58
CA ARG A 99 11.63 -1.82 7.46
C ARG A 99 10.79 -1.53 6.21
N THR A 100 11.46 -1.11 5.14
CA THR A 100 10.81 -0.50 3.98
C THR A 100 10.66 -1.43 2.78
N HIS A 101 11.04 -2.70 2.94
CA HIS A 101 11.03 -3.71 1.86
C HIS A 101 9.63 -4.06 1.33
N TYR A 102 8.56 -3.67 2.05
CA TYR A 102 7.17 -3.85 1.62
C TYR A 102 6.44 -2.52 1.43
N GLN A 103 6.97 -1.63 0.58
CA GLN A 103 6.23 -0.45 0.15
C GLN A 103 5.16 -0.84 -0.89
N PRO A 104 3.87 -0.60 -0.67
CA PRO A 104 2.83 -1.26 -1.49
C PRO A 104 2.43 -0.51 -2.76
N ILE A 105 2.72 0.78 -2.91
CA ILE A 105 2.17 1.61 -4.01
C ILE A 105 3.20 1.93 -5.10
N GLU A 106 4.45 2.17 -4.73
CA GLU A 106 5.48 2.59 -5.69
C GLU A 106 5.88 1.44 -6.61
N ILE A 107 6.18 1.73 -7.88
CA ILE A 107 6.82 0.77 -8.79
C ILE A 107 8.30 1.16 -8.90
N PRO A 108 9.23 0.33 -8.40
CA PRO A 108 10.66 0.52 -8.57
C PRO A 108 11.06 0.64 -10.03
N ASP A 109 12.09 1.43 -10.29
CA ASP A 109 12.57 1.70 -11.64
C ASP A 109 13.22 0.45 -12.30
N ASP A 110 13.63 -0.52 -11.49
CA ASP A 110 14.16 -1.82 -11.93
C ASP A 110 13.07 -2.90 -12.08
N ALA A 111 11.80 -2.56 -11.86
CA ALA A 111 10.69 -3.50 -12.06
C ALA A 111 10.56 -3.89 -13.55
N VAL A 112 10.30 -5.18 -13.77
CA VAL A 112 10.14 -5.74 -15.12
C VAL A 112 8.66 -5.75 -15.48
N PHE A 113 8.34 -5.29 -16.68
CA PHE A 113 6.98 -5.40 -17.21
C PHE A 113 6.58 -6.88 -17.30
N LEU A 114 5.46 -7.23 -16.65
CA LEU A 114 4.95 -8.58 -16.62
C LEU A 114 3.90 -8.78 -17.71
N VAL A 115 2.83 -7.97 -17.69
CA VAL A 115 1.64 -8.20 -18.51
C VAL A 115 0.72 -6.97 -18.56
N ASN A 116 -0.12 -6.86 -19.59
CA ASN A 116 -1.26 -5.94 -19.60
C ASN A 116 -2.56 -6.76 -19.46
N TRP A 117 -3.39 -6.43 -18.46
CA TRP A 117 -4.64 -7.12 -18.19
C TRP A 117 -5.83 -6.16 -18.21
N VAL A 118 -6.98 -6.70 -18.64
CA VAL A 118 -8.27 -6.03 -18.50
C VAL A 118 -9.07 -6.75 -17.43
N PHE A 119 -9.28 -6.07 -16.30
CA PHE A 119 -10.15 -6.54 -15.24
C PHE A 119 -11.60 -6.17 -15.56
N GLY A 120 -12.47 -7.17 -15.73
CA GLY A 120 -13.85 -6.98 -16.17
C GLY A 120 -14.09 -7.59 -17.54
N SER A 121 -14.75 -6.86 -18.44
CA SER A 121 -15.08 -7.36 -19.78
C SER A 121 -14.35 -6.62 -20.90
N LEU A 122 -13.82 -7.39 -21.86
CA LEU A 122 -13.32 -6.88 -23.14
C LEU A 122 -14.43 -6.70 -24.18
N SER A 123 -15.58 -7.35 -24.01
CA SER A 123 -16.67 -7.38 -24.99
C SER A 123 -17.66 -6.22 -24.83
N VAL A 124 -17.65 -5.55 -23.67
CA VAL A 124 -18.54 -4.43 -23.37
C VAL A 124 -17.70 -3.17 -23.19
N PRO A 125 -17.90 -2.12 -24.01
CA PRO A 125 -17.18 -0.86 -23.86
C PRO A 125 -17.30 -0.29 -22.44
N ASN A 126 -16.18 0.17 -21.89
CA ASN A 126 -16.07 0.76 -20.54
C ASN A 126 -16.42 -0.18 -19.36
N ALA A 127 -16.62 -1.48 -19.59
CA ALA A 127 -16.86 -2.46 -18.53
C ALA A 127 -15.57 -3.18 -18.07
N GLY A 128 -14.42 -2.71 -18.53
CA GLY A 128 -13.10 -3.26 -18.20
C GLY A 128 -12.14 -2.17 -17.75
N LEU A 129 -11.36 -2.47 -16.71
CA LEU A 129 -10.25 -1.65 -16.24
C LEU A 129 -8.95 -2.18 -16.83
N LYS A 130 -8.30 -1.40 -17.68
CA LYS A 130 -6.97 -1.73 -18.24
C LYS A 130 -5.89 -1.48 -17.20
N THR A 131 -4.99 -2.44 -17.05
CA THR A 131 -3.94 -2.42 -16.03
C THR A 131 -2.61 -2.92 -16.58
N LEU A 132 -1.52 -2.34 -16.07
CA LEU A 132 -0.15 -2.75 -16.36
C LEU A 132 0.39 -3.47 -15.12
N GLY A 133 0.83 -4.70 -15.33
CA GLY A 133 1.48 -5.55 -14.34
C GLY A 133 2.99 -5.40 -14.40
N TRP A 134 3.60 -5.31 -13.23
CA TRP A 134 5.03 -5.19 -13.00
C TRP A 134 5.47 -6.21 -11.97
N MET A 135 6.61 -6.85 -12.19
CA MET A 135 7.21 -7.76 -11.23
C MET A 135 8.60 -7.29 -10.80
N GLY A 136 9.05 -7.74 -9.65
CA GLY A 136 10.42 -7.52 -9.21
C GLY A 136 10.69 -8.24 -7.89
N TYR A 137 11.86 -7.94 -7.33
CA TYR A 137 12.30 -8.51 -6.06
C TYR A 137 12.63 -7.39 -5.08
N ASN A 138 12.23 -7.53 -3.83
CA ASN A 138 12.65 -6.60 -2.79
C ASN A 138 14.11 -6.88 -2.36
N HIS A 139 14.66 -6.09 -1.43
CA HIS A 139 16.03 -6.28 -0.94
C HIS A 139 16.28 -7.60 -0.19
N ARG A 140 15.22 -8.34 0.18
CA ARG A 140 15.32 -9.69 0.74
C ARG A 140 15.30 -10.79 -0.33
N GLY A 141 15.11 -10.44 -1.61
CA GLY A 141 14.94 -11.42 -2.69
C GLY A 141 13.52 -11.98 -2.79
N GLU A 142 12.55 -11.37 -2.09
CA GLU A 142 11.15 -11.77 -2.14
C GLU A 142 10.46 -11.13 -3.34
N GLU A 143 9.69 -11.93 -4.08
CA GLU A 143 9.00 -11.47 -5.28
C GLU A 143 7.82 -10.56 -4.93
N TYR A 144 7.61 -9.52 -5.73
CA TYR A 144 6.37 -8.77 -5.73
C TYR A 144 5.79 -8.67 -7.16
N ASN A 145 4.47 -8.56 -7.23
CA ASN A 145 3.73 -8.22 -8.43
C ASN A 145 2.85 -7.00 -8.13
N ARG A 146 2.90 -5.96 -8.97
CA ARG A 146 2.11 -4.74 -8.85
C ARG A 146 1.32 -4.48 -10.11
N PHE A 147 0.02 -4.26 -9.96
CA PHE A 147 -0.86 -3.91 -11.05
C PHE A 147 -1.39 -2.51 -10.82
N VAL A 148 -1.16 -1.65 -11.80
CA VAL A 148 -1.59 -0.26 -11.80
C VAL A 148 -2.48 0.00 -13.00
N THR A 149 -3.35 1.00 -12.93
CA THR A 149 -4.16 1.41 -14.08
C THR A 149 -3.28 1.92 -15.21
N GLU A 150 -3.60 1.54 -16.46
CA GLU A 150 -2.87 2.01 -17.65
C GLU A 150 -2.90 3.54 -17.74
N VAL A 151 -4.03 4.15 -17.37
CA VAL A 151 -4.19 5.60 -17.29
C VAL A 151 -4.08 6.04 -15.84
N GLY A 152 -3.17 6.99 -15.57
CA GLY A 152 -3.01 7.60 -14.25
C GLY A 152 -2.15 6.82 -13.26
N CYS A 153 -1.70 5.60 -13.59
CA CYS A 153 -0.80 4.81 -12.73
C CYS A 153 -1.33 4.60 -11.30
N VAL A 154 -2.65 4.43 -11.17
CA VAL A 154 -3.30 4.24 -9.87
C VAL A 154 -3.11 2.79 -9.43
N PRO A 155 -2.68 2.52 -8.19
CA PRO A 155 -2.56 1.15 -7.71
C PRO A 155 -3.93 0.46 -7.75
N TYR A 156 -3.97 -0.75 -8.33
CA TYR A 156 -5.14 -1.60 -8.37
C TYR A 156 -4.97 -2.78 -7.42
N HIS A 157 -3.89 -3.55 -7.54
CA HIS A 157 -3.52 -4.52 -6.51
C HIS A 157 -2.01 -4.78 -6.47
N THR A 158 -1.54 -5.28 -5.34
CA THR A 158 -0.15 -5.68 -5.10
C THR A 158 -0.12 -7.04 -4.43
N ILE A 159 0.79 -7.89 -4.87
CA ILE A 159 1.01 -9.23 -4.34
C ILE A 159 2.45 -9.29 -3.87
N PHE A 160 2.67 -9.72 -2.63
CA PHE A 160 3.99 -10.03 -2.09
C PHE A 160 4.10 -11.53 -1.84
N GLN A 161 5.19 -12.15 -2.29
CA GLN A 161 5.55 -13.52 -1.93
C GLN A 161 6.59 -13.46 -0.81
N THR A 162 6.12 -13.55 0.43
CA THR A 162 6.96 -13.35 1.62
C THR A 162 7.41 -14.68 2.21
N GLU A 163 8.62 -14.70 2.79
CA GLU A 163 9.11 -15.89 3.51
C GLU A 163 8.29 -16.14 4.80
N ASP A 164 7.92 -15.06 5.49
CA ASP A 164 7.33 -15.11 6.83
C ASP A 164 5.81 -15.37 6.81
N HIS A 165 5.13 -15.03 5.71
CA HIS A 165 3.67 -15.06 5.62
C HIS A 165 3.12 -15.70 4.34
N GLY A 166 3.98 -16.19 3.44
CA GLY A 166 3.57 -16.65 2.13
C GLY A 166 3.01 -15.50 1.28
N GLU A 167 1.94 -15.78 0.53
CA GLU A 167 1.30 -14.81 -0.35
C GLU A 167 0.47 -13.78 0.43
N VAL A 168 0.76 -12.50 0.21
CA VAL A 168 0.01 -11.38 0.74
C VAL A 168 -0.55 -10.56 -0.41
N ILE A 169 -1.88 -10.45 -0.48
CA ILE A 169 -2.57 -9.73 -1.56
C ILE A 169 -3.18 -8.46 -0.98
N MET A 170 -2.94 -7.34 -1.63
CA MET A 170 -3.55 -6.05 -1.33
C MET A 170 -4.34 -5.56 -2.53
N VAL A 171 -5.60 -5.20 -2.36
CA VAL A 171 -6.42 -4.65 -3.43
C VAL A 171 -6.89 -3.25 -3.04
N PHE A 172 -6.61 -2.28 -3.89
CA PHE A 172 -6.94 -0.88 -3.71
C PHE A 172 -8.29 -0.58 -4.39
N MET A 173 -9.16 0.11 -3.66
CA MET A 173 -10.54 0.40 -4.05
C MET A 173 -10.85 1.85 -3.76
N ASN A 174 -11.78 2.43 -4.53
CA ASN A 174 -12.22 3.82 -4.36
C ASN A 174 -11.05 4.82 -4.32
N SER A 175 -9.95 4.50 -5.03
CA SER A 175 -8.75 5.32 -5.10
C SER A 175 -9.05 6.63 -5.83
N THR A 176 -8.82 7.74 -5.15
CA THR A 176 -8.98 9.10 -5.68
C THR A 176 -7.60 9.73 -5.83
N MET A 177 -7.32 10.25 -7.02
CA MET A 177 -6.09 11.00 -7.31
C MET A 177 -6.29 12.47 -7.00
N HIS A 178 -5.30 13.08 -6.36
CA HIS A 178 -5.27 14.52 -6.14
C HIS A 178 -4.02 15.11 -6.82
N THR A 179 -4.19 16.23 -7.51
CA THR A 179 -3.10 16.91 -8.23
C THR A 179 -2.13 17.60 -7.29
N THR A 180 -2.55 17.87 -6.05
CA THR A 180 -1.75 18.45 -4.98
C THR A 180 -2.00 17.65 -3.70
N ALA A 181 -0.97 17.55 -2.86
CA ALA A 181 -1.10 16.93 -1.55
C ALA A 181 -1.76 17.93 -0.60
N PRO A 182 -2.97 17.66 -0.08
CA PRO A 182 -3.62 18.55 0.90
C PRO A 182 -2.89 18.54 2.26
N ASP A 183 -2.15 17.46 2.54
CA ASP A 183 -1.39 17.23 3.76
C ASP A 183 -0.02 16.60 3.38
N ASP A 184 1.02 16.93 4.13
CA ASP A 184 2.35 16.33 4.02
C ASP A 184 2.47 15.00 4.78
N LEU A 185 1.37 14.56 5.41
CA LEU A 185 1.29 13.39 6.28
C LEU A 185 2.33 13.49 7.39
N SER A 186 2.42 14.66 8.03
CA SER A 186 3.28 14.87 9.19
C SER A 186 2.69 14.25 10.47
N PRO A 187 3.55 13.76 11.39
CA PRO A 187 3.07 13.25 12.66
C PRO A 187 2.45 14.38 13.51
N PRO A 188 1.36 14.11 14.26
CA PRO A 188 0.76 15.07 15.17
C PRO A 188 1.77 15.64 16.19
N ARG A 189 1.50 16.84 16.73
CA ARG A 189 2.43 17.52 17.65
C ARG A 189 2.76 16.75 18.93
N PHE A 190 1.87 15.86 19.38
CA PHE A 190 2.10 15.01 20.55
C PHE A 190 3.00 13.80 20.25
N CYS A 191 3.32 13.53 18.98
CA CYS A 191 4.25 12.49 18.60
C CYS A 191 5.70 12.87 18.89
N PRO A 192 6.58 11.87 19.14
CA PRO A 192 8.01 12.10 19.17
C PRO A 192 8.48 12.79 17.88
N ASN A 193 9.28 13.85 18.03
CA ASN A 193 9.77 14.61 16.88
C ASN A 193 10.72 13.79 15.99
N LYS A 194 11.14 14.39 14.86
CA LYS A 194 12.06 13.76 13.90
C LYS A 194 13.39 13.32 14.54
N ASN A 195 13.93 14.11 15.47
CA ASN A 195 15.23 13.87 16.10
C ASN A 195 15.18 12.79 17.19
N THR A 196 14.00 12.45 17.71
CA THR A 196 13.86 11.36 18.68
C THR A 196 14.13 10.02 18.01
N SER A 197 15.07 9.24 18.53
CA SER A 197 15.34 7.89 18.02
C SER A 197 14.10 7.00 18.14
N PRO A 198 13.76 6.22 17.09
CA PRO A 198 12.69 5.24 17.17
C PRO A 198 13.03 4.16 18.21
N LYS A 199 12.02 3.70 18.95
CA LYS A 199 12.17 2.69 20.01
C LYS A 199 11.38 1.43 19.69
N GLY A 200 11.76 0.32 20.30
CA GLY A 200 11.07 -0.97 20.14
C GLY A 200 11.58 -1.78 18.96
N LYS A 201 10.90 -2.90 18.69
CA LYS A 201 11.26 -3.80 17.60
C LYS A 201 10.91 -3.16 16.25
N PRO A 202 11.79 -3.27 15.23
CA PRO A 202 11.46 -2.90 13.87
C PRO A 202 10.21 -3.63 13.38
N VAL A 203 9.37 -2.92 12.64
CA VAL A 203 8.19 -3.48 11.94
C VAL A 203 8.31 -3.25 10.46
N ASP A 204 7.54 -4.00 9.69
CA ASP A 204 7.30 -3.73 8.28
C ASP A 204 5.79 -3.56 8.04
N PHE A 205 5.45 -3.08 6.85
CA PHE A 205 4.06 -2.81 6.46
C PHE A 205 3.13 -4.02 6.64
N ILE A 206 3.58 -5.23 6.30
CA ILE A 206 2.77 -6.46 6.36
C ILE A 206 2.54 -6.89 7.81
N SER A 207 3.58 -6.82 8.64
CA SER A 207 3.52 -7.19 10.06
C SER A 207 2.47 -6.40 10.85
N LEU A 208 2.16 -5.17 10.43
CA LEU A 208 1.16 -4.30 11.07
C LEU A 208 -0.25 -4.92 11.05
N PHE A 209 -0.59 -5.71 10.02
CA PHE A 209 -1.90 -6.37 9.96
C PHE A 209 -2.05 -7.46 11.02
N SER A 210 -1.00 -8.28 11.19
CA SER A 210 -0.96 -9.32 12.23
C SER A 210 -0.93 -8.70 13.64
N GLU A 211 -0.14 -7.65 13.84
CA GLU A 211 -0.05 -6.95 15.14
C GLU A 211 -1.40 -6.31 15.52
N THR A 212 -2.08 -5.66 14.57
CA THR A 212 -3.40 -5.04 14.80
C THR A 212 -4.42 -6.09 15.21
N LYS A 213 -4.51 -7.21 14.49
CA LYS A 213 -5.41 -8.29 14.84
C LYS A 213 -5.14 -8.85 16.23
N ALA A 214 -3.88 -9.11 16.56
CA ALA A 214 -3.52 -9.61 17.88
C ALA A 214 -3.94 -8.63 18.99
N ARG A 215 -3.84 -7.33 18.73
CA ARG A 215 -4.30 -6.28 19.64
C ARG A 215 -5.83 -6.27 19.79
N ASP A 216 -6.56 -6.37 18.69
CA ASP A 216 -8.03 -6.39 18.71
C ASP A 216 -8.57 -7.60 19.47
N LEU A 217 -7.96 -8.78 19.26
CA LEU A 217 -8.31 -9.99 20.00
C LEU A 217 -8.06 -9.83 21.51
N ARG A 218 -6.91 -9.26 21.91
CA ARG A 218 -6.63 -8.97 23.33
C ARG A 218 -7.67 -8.01 23.90
N ARG A 219 -8.04 -6.96 23.17
CA ARG A 219 -9.06 -5.99 23.59
C ARG A 219 -10.42 -6.64 23.77
N ALA A 220 -10.81 -7.54 22.86
CA ALA A 220 -12.04 -8.31 22.96
C ALA A 220 -12.03 -9.25 24.19
N LEU A 221 -10.92 -9.96 24.42
CA LEU A 221 -10.75 -10.84 25.57
C LEU A 221 -10.83 -10.07 26.90
N GLU A 222 -10.18 -8.91 27.01
CA GLU A 222 -10.24 -8.08 28.22
C GLU A 222 -11.66 -7.55 28.48
N LYS A 223 -12.40 -7.16 27.42
CA LYS A 223 -13.82 -6.80 27.56
C LYS A 223 -14.65 -7.97 28.09
N LEU A 224 -14.46 -9.17 27.53
CA LEU A 224 -15.18 -10.37 27.99
C LEU A 224 -14.84 -10.73 29.43
N LYS A 225 -13.56 -10.65 29.81
CA LYS A 225 -13.10 -10.89 31.19
C LYS A 225 -13.74 -9.91 32.17
N ASN A 226 -13.80 -8.63 31.83
CA ASN A 226 -14.44 -7.62 32.68
C ASN A 226 -15.95 -7.87 32.83
N VAL A 227 -16.64 -8.25 31.75
CA VAL A 227 -18.07 -8.63 31.82
C VAL A 227 -18.27 -9.86 32.70
N TYR A 228 -17.44 -10.90 32.54
CA TYR A 228 -17.53 -12.11 33.34
C TYR A 228 -17.25 -11.83 34.82
N LEU A 229 -16.17 -11.12 35.14
CA LEU A 229 -15.83 -10.79 36.52
C LEU A 229 -16.90 -9.93 37.19
N ASN A 230 -17.45 -8.93 36.49
CA ASN A 230 -18.49 -8.05 37.06
C ASN A 230 -19.85 -8.75 37.23
N ASN A 231 -20.15 -9.77 36.43
CA ASN A 231 -21.40 -10.53 36.53
C ASN A 231 -21.34 -11.66 37.57
N TYR A 232 -20.14 -12.13 37.94
CA TYR A 232 -19.95 -13.23 38.90
C TYR A 232 -19.34 -12.79 40.24
N SER A 233 -19.04 -11.50 40.44
CA SER A 233 -18.67 -10.93 41.73
C SER A 233 -19.91 -10.53 42.55
N PHE A 234 -20.79 -11.49 42.84
CA PHE A 234 -21.81 -11.43 43.90
C PHE A 234 -22.02 -12.86 44.42
N SER A 235 -21.18 -13.27 45.38
CA SER A 235 -21.38 -14.41 46.28
C SER A 235 -20.65 -14.12 47.58
#